data_AF-A0A0L0HSA8-F1
#
_entry.id   AF-A0A0L0HSA8-F1
#
_cell.length_a   1.000
_cell.length_b   1.000
_cell.length_c   1.000
_cell.angle_alpha   90.00
_cell.angle_beta   90.00
_cell.angle_gamma   90.00
#
_symmetry.space_group_name_H-M   'P 1'
#
loop_
_entity.id
_entity.type
_entity.pdbx_description
1 polymer ?
#
loop_
_entity_poly.entity_id
_entity_poly.type
_entity_poly.pdbx_seq_one_letter_code
_entity_poly.pdbx_strand_id
1 'polypeptide(L)'
;MAIRALSAIVKAITPPVEVPVPVYRKDLPPIEECMLPESLMARKHAAHAVQTWKKFNLYFTAPVLLLVTFFTIPKEIAHIRHLQEHPKEWQNFVYMRKRKNAYPWGNSNLFYYPNANPKPPEEEDEGNE
;
A
#
# COMPACT_ATOMS: atom_id res chain seq x y z
N MET A 1 26.31 -5.06 15.94
CA MET A 1 26.15 -3.60 15.86
C MET A 1 24.88 -3.16 15.13
N ALA A 2 24.42 -3.85 14.09
CA ALA A 2 23.24 -3.47 13.29
C ALA A 2 21.90 -3.34 14.06
N ILE A 3 21.66 -4.17 15.08
CA ILE A 3 20.40 -4.14 15.87
C ILE A 3 20.25 -2.82 16.66
N ARG A 4 21.37 -2.28 17.17
CA ARG A 4 21.36 -0.98 17.88
C ARG A 4 21.12 0.19 16.93
N ALA A 5 21.66 0.11 15.71
CA ALA A 5 21.47 1.14 14.68
C ALA A 5 20.01 1.20 14.19
N LEU A 6 19.37 0.05 13.95
CA LEU A 6 17.96 -0.02 13.56
C LEU A 6 17.03 0.52 14.65
N SER A 7 17.31 0.23 15.92
CA SER A 7 16.54 0.77 17.05
C SER A 7 16.62 2.30 17.14
N ALA A 8 17.77 2.89 16.82
CA ALA A 8 17.95 4.34 16.82
C ALA A 8 17.17 5.01 15.68
N ILE A 9 17.20 4.41 14.49
CA ILE A 9 16.49 4.91 13.31
C ILE A 9 14.96 4.86 13.52
N VAL A 10 14.43 3.76 14.07
CA VAL A 10 12.99 3.64 14.39
C VAL A 10 12.55 4.72 15.39
N LYS A 11 13.40 5.02 16.39
CA LYS A 11 13.13 6.04 17.41
C LYS A 11 13.20 7.48 16.86
N ALA A 12 13.90 7.70 15.76
CA ALA A 12 13.98 8.99 15.09
C ALA A 12 12.82 9.25 14.11
N ILE A 13 12.27 8.19 13.50
CA ILE A 13 11.20 8.29 12.49
C ILE A 13 9.81 8.38 13.14
N THR A 14 9.63 7.73 14.29
CA THR A 14 8.35 7.82 15.03
C THR A 14 8.46 8.95 16.07
N PRO A 15 7.71 10.06 15.95
CA PRO A 15 7.59 10.99 17.07
C PRO A 15 7.07 10.20 18.26
N PRO A 16 7.44 10.55 19.51
CA PRO A 16 6.81 9.97 20.68
C PRO A 16 5.32 10.26 20.55
N VAL A 17 4.53 9.25 20.17
CA VAL A 17 3.09 9.34 20.29
C VAL A 17 2.87 9.43 21.79
N GLU A 18 2.56 10.64 22.27
CA GLU A 18 2.02 10.86 23.60
C GLU A 18 0.68 10.15 23.63
N VAL A 19 0.72 8.85 23.89
CA VAL A 19 -0.47 8.12 24.26
C VAL A 19 -0.89 8.78 25.55
N PRO A 20 -2.08 9.43 25.62
CA PRO A 20 -2.53 10.01 26.88
C PRO A 20 -2.53 8.87 27.87
N VAL A 21 -1.62 8.95 28.85
CA VAL A 21 -1.57 7.97 29.92
C VAL A 21 -2.94 8.06 30.57
N PRO A 22 -3.72 6.96 30.64
CA PRO A 22 -5.03 7.04 31.25
C PRO A 22 -4.81 7.58 32.66
N VAL A 23 -5.33 8.78 32.92
CA VAL A 23 -5.25 9.41 34.24
C VAL A 23 -6.05 8.49 35.16
N TYR A 24 -5.34 7.63 35.87
CA TYR A 24 -5.95 6.70 36.78
C TYR A 24 -6.46 7.52 37.97
N ARG A 25 -7.76 7.81 37.94
CA ARG A 25 -8.45 8.42 39.06
C ARG A 25 -8.27 7.48 40.26
N LYS A 26 -7.48 7.91 41.26
CA LYS A 26 -7.12 7.10 42.43
C LYS A 26 -8.33 6.70 43.28
N ASP A 27 -9.44 7.39 43.06
CA ASP A 27 -10.76 7.18 43.66
C ASP A 27 -11.56 6.03 43.03
N LEU A 28 -11.15 5.52 41.86
CA LEU A 28 -11.85 4.42 41.20
C LEU A 28 -11.20 3.06 41.53
N PRO A 29 -12.00 2.00 41.76
CA PRO A 29 -11.47 0.66 41.96
C PRO A 29 -10.68 0.20 40.72
N PRO A 30 -9.64 -0.65 40.88
CA PRO A 30 -8.91 -1.24 39.77
C PRO A 30 -9.85 -1.78 38.68
N ILE A 31 -9.44 -1.67 37.41
CA ILE A 31 -10.19 -2.24 36.27
C ILE A 31 -10.47 -3.73 36.51
N GLU A 32 -9.59 -4.39 37.25
CA GLU A 32 -9.71 -5.80 37.62
C GLU A 32 -10.91 -6.11 38.53
N GLU A 33 -11.34 -5.14 39.33
CA GLU A 33 -12.51 -5.23 40.21
C GLU A 33 -13.78 -4.72 39.54
N CYS A 34 -13.66 -3.78 38.60
CA CYS A 34 -14.82 -3.16 37.92
C CYS A 34 -15.36 -3.97 36.73
N MET A 35 -14.53 -4.80 36.09
CA MET A 35 -14.92 -5.56 34.89
C MET A 35 -15.45 -6.95 35.23
N LEU A 36 -16.37 -7.45 34.39
CA LEU A 36 -16.73 -8.86 34.37
C LEU A 36 -15.48 -9.71 34.06
N PRO A 37 -15.33 -10.88 34.71
CA PRO A 37 -14.13 -11.70 34.58
C PRO A 37 -13.86 -12.12 33.12
N GLU A 38 -14.90 -12.40 32.36
CA GLU A 38 -14.81 -12.77 30.94
C GLU A 38 -14.24 -11.64 30.09
N SER A 39 -14.72 -10.41 30.28
CA SER A 39 -14.26 -9.23 29.54
C SER A 39 -12.80 -8.90 29.86
N LEU A 40 -12.40 -9.09 31.13
CA LEU A 40 -11.01 -8.92 31.56
C LEU A 40 -10.09 -9.95 30.90
N MET A 41 -10.51 -11.23 30.86
CA MET A 41 -9.74 -12.28 30.19
C MET A 41 -9.60 -11.99 28.69
N ALA A 42 -10.68 -11.58 28.02
CA ALA A 42 -10.65 -11.19 26.61
C ALA A 42 -9.67 -10.02 26.37
N ARG A 43 -9.66 -9.02 27.25
CA ARG A 43 -8.72 -7.89 27.18
C ARG A 43 -7.27 -8.33 27.36
N LYS A 44 -6.98 -9.18 28.36
CA LYS A 44 -5.62 -9.72 28.59
C LYS A 44 -5.15 -10.56 27.39
N HIS A 45 -6.04 -11.38 26.81
CA HIS A 45 -5.76 -12.14 25.61
C HIS A 45 -5.47 -11.24 24.40
N ALA A 46 -6.29 -10.23 24.16
CA ALA A 46 -6.10 -9.27 23.07
C ALA A 46 -4.79 -8.50 23.20
N ALA A 47 -4.43 -8.06 24.42
CA ALA A 47 -3.16 -7.37 24.66
C ALA A 47 -1.96 -8.27 24.31
N HIS A 48 -2.01 -9.55 24.66
CA HIS A 48 -0.96 -10.50 24.30
C HIS A 48 -0.92 -10.79 22.79
N ALA A 49 -2.09 -10.99 22.17
CA ALA A 49 -2.20 -11.23 20.73
C ALA A 49 -1.62 -10.07 19.90
N VAL A 50 -1.95 -8.82 20.27
CA VAL A 50 -1.43 -7.62 19.58
C VAL A 50 0.09 -7.55 19.66
N GLN A 51 0.69 -7.86 20.82
CA GLN A 51 2.14 -7.90 20.95
C GLN A 51 2.79 -8.96 20.05
N THR A 52 2.17 -10.13 19.92
CA THR A 52 2.64 -11.19 19.01
C THR A 52 2.56 -10.76 17.55
N TRP A 53 1.43 -10.19 17.13
CA TRP A 53 1.26 -9.69 15.75
C TRP A 53 2.21 -8.55 15.41
N LYS A 54 2.48 -7.65 16.36
CA LYS A 54 3.48 -6.58 16.18
C LYS A 54 4.87 -7.16 15.92
N LYS A 55 5.28 -8.17 16.69
CA LYS A 55 6.57 -8.84 16.50
C LYS A 55 6.62 -9.59 15.18
N PHE A 56 5.56 -10.31 14.81
CA PHE A 56 5.50 -11.03 13.55
C PHE A 56 5.64 -10.08 12.36
N ASN A 57 4.88 -8.98 12.33
CA ASN A 57 4.99 -8.00 11.25
C ASN A 57 6.40 -7.37 11.17
N LEU A 58 7.03 -7.11 12.31
CA LEU A 58 8.35 -6.49 12.34
C LEU A 58 9.48 -7.47 11.94
N TYR A 59 9.41 -8.72 12.40
CA TYR A 59 10.49 -9.70 12.19
C TYR A 59 10.30 -10.58 10.96
N PHE A 60 9.07 -10.69 10.44
CA PHE A 60 8.77 -11.53 9.29
C PHE A 60 8.30 -10.72 8.10
N THR A 61 7.20 -9.97 8.23
CA THR A 61 6.60 -9.24 7.09
C THR A 61 7.54 -8.15 6.55
N ALA A 62 8.16 -7.35 7.43
CA ALA A 62 9.06 -6.28 7.02
C ALA A 62 10.30 -6.76 6.22
N PRO A 63 11.06 -7.79 6.65
CA PRO A 63 12.19 -8.28 5.85
C PRO A 63 11.76 -8.95 4.55
N VAL A 64 10.61 -9.64 4.53
CA VAL A 64 10.07 -10.22 3.28
C VAL A 64 9.71 -9.13 2.28
N LEU A 65 9.05 -8.06 2.73
CA LEU A 65 8.71 -6.93 1.86
C LEU A 65 9.98 -6.26 1.33
N LEU A 66 10.99 -6.07 2.19
CA LEU A 66 12.29 -5.53 1.80
C LEU A 66 12.96 -6.43 0.73
N LEU A 67 12.95 -7.75 0.89
CA LEU A 67 13.48 -8.66 -0.12
C LEU A 67 12.76 -8.53 -1.47
N VAL A 68 11.43 -8.46 -1.46
CA VAL A 68 10.62 -8.27 -2.68
C VAL A 68 10.95 -6.92 -3.34
N THR A 69 11.12 -5.85 -2.56
CA THR A 69 11.52 -4.55 -3.12
C THR A 69 12.89 -4.60 -3.79
N PHE A 70 13.88 -5.27 -3.18
CA PHE A 70 15.20 -5.43 -3.81
C PHE A 70 15.15 -6.23 -5.11
N PHE A 71 14.23 -7.18 -5.24
CA PHE A 71 14.08 -7.97 -6.45
C PHE A 71 13.31 -7.25 -7.57
N THR A 72 12.31 -6.45 -7.20
CA THR A 72 11.39 -5.81 -8.15
C THR A 72 11.90 -4.46 -8.67
N ILE A 73 12.54 -3.65 -7.82
CA ILE A 73 13.01 -2.30 -8.18
C ILE A 73 13.98 -2.30 -9.37
N PRO A 74 15.03 -3.13 -9.44
CA PRO A 74 15.97 -3.10 -10.56
C PRO A 74 15.30 -3.41 -11.91
N LYS A 75 14.34 -4.33 -11.90
CA LYS A 75 13.57 -4.70 -13.09
C LYS A 75 12.67 -3.56 -13.56
N GLU A 76 12.02 -2.88 -12.61
CA GLU A 76 11.19 -1.73 -12.94
C GLU A 76 12.02 -0.56 -13.48
N ILE A 77 13.20 -0.30 -12.90
CA ILE A 77 14.12 0.71 -13.42
C ILE A 77 14.60 0.35 -14.83
N ALA A 78 14.94 -0.92 -15.08
CA ALA A 78 15.32 -1.38 -16.41
C ALA A 78 14.16 -1.25 -17.41
N HIS A 79 12.93 -1.55 -16.99
CA HIS A 79 11.73 -1.39 -17.80
C HIS A 79 11.46 0.08 -18.14
N ILE A 80 11.59 1.00 -17.18
CA ILE A 80 11.46 2.45 -17.40
C ILE A 80 12.53 2.95 -18.39
N ARG A 81 13.79 2.52 -18.24
CA ARG A 81 14.87 2.88 -19.18
C ARG A 81 14.60 2.35 -20.58
N HIS A 82 14.18 1.08 -20.69
CA HIS A 82 13.83 0.49 -21.97
C HIS A 82 12.68 1.24 -22.67
N LEU A 83 11.67 1.69 -21.92
CA LEU A 83 10.59 2.53 -22.44
C LEU A 83 11.05 3.92 -22.92
N GLN A 84 12.14 4.45 -22.37
CA GLN A 84 12.72 5.73 -22.79
C GLN A 84 13.62 5.58 -24.03
N GLU A 85 14.40 4.50 -24.10
CA GLU A 85 15.33 4.23 -25.21
C GLU A 85 14.62 3.69 -26.45
N HIS A 86 13.55 2.90 -26.27
CA HIS A 86 12.75 2.32 -27.34
C HIS A 86 11.29 2.78 -27.22
N PRO A 87 10.96 4.00 -27.68
CA PRO A 87 9.57 4.43 -27.76
C PRO A 87 8.79 3.44 -28.64
N LYS A 88 7.72 2.85 -28.10
CA LYS A 88 6.93 1.86 -28.84
C LYS A 88 6.32 2.51 -30.08
N GLU A 89 6.68 2.00 -31.25
CA GLU A 89 5.93 2.26 -32.48
C GLU A 89 4.61 1.50 -32.40
N TRP A 90 3.51 2.24 -32.29
CA TRP A 90 2.19 1.67 -32.08
C TRP A 90 1.60 1.15 -33.38
N GLN A 91 1.48 -0.16 -33.49
CA GLN A 91 0.75 -0.78 -34.59
C GLN A 91 -0.76 -0.80 -34.26
N ASN A 92 -1.56 -0.18 -35.12
CA ASN A 92 -3.02 -0.18 -35.02
C ASN A 92 -3.57 -1.53 -35.51
N PHE A 93 -3.56 -2.55 -34.64
CA PHE A 93 -4.29 -3.79 -34.94
C PHE A 93 -5.79 -3.57 -34.75
N VAL A 94 -6.59 -4.05 -35.70
CA VAL A 94 -8.05 -3.88 -35.79
C VAL A 94 -8.79 -4.35 -34.53
N TYR A 95 -8.26 -5.31 -33.78
CA TYR A 95 -8.87 -5.81 -32.54
C TYR A 95 -8.46 -5.03 -31.29
N MET A 96 -7.44 -4.19 -31.35
CA MET A 96 -7.03 -3.34 -30.24
C MET A 96 -7.83 -2.04 -30.24
N ARG A 97 -8.08 -1.46 -29.06
CA ARG A 97 -8.76 -0.16 -28.91
C ARG A 97 -10.17 -0.05 -29.51
N LYS A 98 -10.83 -1.16 -29.84
CA LYS A 98 -12.24 -1.16 -30.27
C LYS A 98 -13.15 -0.46 -29.26
N ARG A 99 -13.94 0.49 -29.75
CA ARG A 99 -14.99 1.20 -29.00
C ARG A 99 -16.34 0.89 -29.64
N LYS A 100 -17.30 0.45 -28.83
CA LYS A 100 -18.70 0.32 -29.25
C LYS A 100 -19.52 1.55 -28.83
N ASN A 101 -19.26 2.05 -27.63
CA ASN A 101 -19.89 3.23 -27.05
C ASN A 101 -18.80 4.16 -26.51
N ALA A 102 -19.05 5.47 -26.55
CA ALA A 102 -18.22 6.46 -25.87
C ALA A 102 -18.31 6.30 -24.34
N TYR A 103 -17.26 6.70 -23.62
CA TYR A 103 -17.30 6.71 -22.17
C TYR A 103 -18.06 7.95 -21.64
N PRO A 104 -18.70 7.86 -20.47
CA PRO A 104 -19.52 8.94 -19.94
C PRO A 104 -18.72 10.16 -19.42
N TRP A 105 -17.39 10.11 -19.42
CA TRP A 105 -16.50 11.19 -18.96
C TRP A 105 -15.53 11.71 -20.05
N GLY A 106 -15.64 11.24 -21.30
CA GLY A 106 -14.81 11.66 -22.44
C GLY A 106 -14.16 10.51 -23.20
N ASN A 107 -13.40 10.80 -24.27
CA ASN A 107 -12.90 9.75 -25.20
C ASN A 107 -11.80 8.82 -24.63
N SER A 108 -11.24 9.13 -23.46
CA SER A 108 -10.16 8.34 -22.85
C SER A 108 -10.67 7.39 -21.75
N ASN A 109 -9.95 6.28 -21.54
CA ASN A 109 -10.19 5.40 -20.40
C ASN A 109 -9.79 6.07 -19.08
N LEU A 110 -10.31 5.57 -17.94
CA LEU A 110 -10.08 6.16 -16.61
C LEU A 110 -8.60 6.18 -16.20
N PHE A 111 -7.82 5.18 -16.62
CA PHE A 111 -6.37 5.07 -16.38
C PHE A 111 -5.58 5.26 -17.69
N TYR A 112 -5.92 6.30 -18.45
CA TYR A 112 -5.21 6.65 -19.68
C TYR A 112 -3.78 7.11 -19.39
N TYR A 113 -2.80 6.52 -20.07
CA TYR A 113 -1.41 6.97 -20.04
C TYR A 113 -0.87 7.09 -21.48
N PRO A 114 -0.48 8.29 -21.96
CA PRO A 114 -0.11 8.51 -23.36
C PRO A 114 0.99 7.58 -23.88
N ASN A 115 1.96 7.23 -23.03
CA ASN A 115 3.10 6.40 -23.43
C ASN A 115 2.79 4.89 -23.46
N ALA A 116 1.72 4.44 -22.79
CA ALA A 116 1.36 3.02 -22.72
C ALA A 116 0.02 2.67 -23.39
N ASN A 117 -0.82 3.67 -23.67
CA ASN A 117 -2.12 3.48 -24.29
C ASN A 117 -2.41 4.67 -25.21
N PRO A 118 -2.00 4.64 -26.49
CA PRO A 118 -2.33 5.71 -27.44
C PRO A 118 -3.84 5.73 -27.72
N LYS A 119 -4.36 6.90 -28.08
CA LYS A 119 -5.74 7.00 -28.56
C LYS A 119 -5.92 6.22 -29.88
N PRO A 120 -7.12 5.69 -30.17
CA PRO A 120 -7.43 5.25 -31.53
C PRO A 120 -7.33 6.45 -32.50
N PRO A 121 -7.01 6.21 -33.79
CA PRO A 121 -7.05 7.25 -34.81
C PRO A 121 -8.48 7.79 -35.00
N GLU A 122 -8.62 9.10 -35.27
CA GLU A 122 -9.91 9.81 -35.30
C GLU A 122 -10.89 9.25 -36.34
N GLU A 123 -10.39 8.63 -37.41
CA GLU A 123 -11.20 8.00 -38.48
C GLU A 123 -12.10 6.84 -37.99
N GLU A 124 -11.76 6.20 -36.85
CA GLU A 124 -12.58 5.13 -36.26
C GLU A 124 -13.66 5.64 -35.30
N ASP A 125 -13.57 6.89 -34.83
CA ASP A 125 -14.55 7.49 -33.91
C ASP A 125 -15.77 8.08 -34.67
N GLU A 126 -15.64 8.47 -35.95
CA GLU A 126 -16.73 9.04 -36.76
C GLU A 126 -17.63 7.98 -37.43
N GLY A 127 -17.19 6.71 -37.50
CA GLY A 127 -17.88 5.66 -38.25
C GLY A 127 -19.08 4.98 -37.54
N ASN A 128 -19.52 5.50 -36.40
CA ASN A 128 -20.50 4.81 -35.55
C ASN A 128 -21.53 5.74 -34.86
N GLU A 129 -21.82 6.90 -35.47
CA GLU A 129 -23.01 7.73 -35.14
C GLU A 129 -24.30 7.17 -35.77
#